data_AF-A0A662T2U5-F1
#
_entry.id   AF-A0A662T2U5-F1
#
_cell.length_a   1.000
_cell.length_b   1.000
_cell.length_c   1.000
_cell.angle_alpha   90.00
_cell.angle_beta   90.00
_cell.angle_gamma   90.00
#
_symmetry.space_group_name_H-M   'P 1'
#
loop_
_entity.id
_entity.type
_entity.pdbx_description
1 polymer ?
#
loop_
_entity_poly.entity_id
_entity_poly.type
_entity_poly.pdbx_seq_one_letter_code
_entity_poly.pdbx_strand_id
1 'polypeptide(L)'
;MSRLREALGEDPEAYFVEKRYEFISKVVSRVLRGAKPLTLSDLLDKVFLDRVLGIPIFLALWWALFRFAFHVSAPFSDLIDLFFAQLGDVARQHIANERWASFVADGICAGFG
;
A
#
# COMPACT_ATOMS: atom_id res chain seq x y z
N MET A 1 17.97 -23.15 -40.61
CA MET A 1 17.55 -22.20 -39.57
C MET A 1 18.21 -20.83 -39.70
N SER A 2 19.51 -20.71 -39.99
CA SER A 2 20.23 -19.41 -40.13
C SER A 2 19.68 -18.48 -41.22
N ARG A 3 19.38 -19.00 -42.42
CA ARG A 3 18.83 -18.19 -43.53
C ARG A 3 17.44 -17.59 -43.28
N LEU A 4 16.67 -18.18 -42.36
CA LEU A 4 15.30 -17.74 -42.07
C LEU A 4 15.29 -16.58 -41.05
N ARG A 5 16.20 -16.61 -40.06
CA ARG A 5 16.44 -15.49 -39.14
C ARG A 5 16.91 -14.23 -39.88
N GLU A 6 17.78 -14.41 -40.87
CA GLU A 6 18.36 -13.31 -41.64
C GLU A 6 17.35 -12.62 -42.56
N ALA A 7 16.36 -13.36 -43.07
CA ALA A 7 15.28 -12.82 -43.90
C ALA A 7 14.14 -12.17 -43.09
N LEU A 8 13.90 -12.63 -41.85
CA LEU A 8 12.79 -12.17 -41.00
C LEU A 8 13.22 -11.15 -39.95
N GLY A 9 14.52 -10.98 -39.69
CA GLY A 9 15.06 -10.05 -38.67
C GLY A 9 14.81 -10.48 -37.23
N GLU A 10 13.96 -11.48 -37.01
CA GLU A 10 13.57 -12.04 -35.72
C GLU A 10 13.63 -13.58 -35.75
N ASP A 11 13.46 -14.19 -34.57
CA ASP A 11 13.42 -15.64 -34.47
C ASP A 11 12.17 -16.18 -35.21
N PRO A 12 12.33 -17.11 -36.17
CA PRO A 12 11.22 -17.62 -36.96
C PRO A 12 10.06 -18.14 -36.12
N GLU A 13 10.35 -18.75 -34.97
CA GLU A 13 9.34 -19.26 -34.06
C GLU A 13 8.48 -18.12 -33.49
N ALA A 14 9.10 -17.03 -33.05
CA ALA A 14 8.40 -15.84 -32.55
C ALA A 14 7.54 -15.20 -33.65
N TYR A 15 8.08 -15.06 -34.87
CA TYR A 15 7.36 -14.54 -36.02
C TYR A 15 6.09 -15.37 -36.34
N PHE A 16 6.21 -16.70 -36.37
CA PHE A 16 5.04 -17.56 -36.62
C PHE A 16 4.03 -17.55 -35.48
N VAL A 17 4.47 -17.42 -34.23
CA VAL A 17 3.59 -17.26 -33.06
C VAL A 17 2.80 -15.96 -33.18
N GLU A 18 3.47 -14.85 -33.44
CA GLU A 18 2.81 -13.55 -33.58
C GLU A 18 1.80 -13.55 -34.73
N LYS A 19 2.17 -14.08 -35.91
CA LYS A 19 1.25 -14.18 -37.05
C LYS A 19 0.03 -15.04 -36.78
N ARG A 20 0.16 -16.13 -36.00
CA ARG A 20 -0.99 -16.94 -35.56
C ARG A 20 -1.92 -16.14 -34.66
N TYR A 21 -1.38 -15.43 -33.66
CA TYR A 21 -2.19 -14.60 -32.76
C TYR A 21 -2.86 -13.44 -33.51
N GLU A 22 -2.16 -12.81 -34.46
CA GLU A 22 -2.68 -11.75 -35.32
C GLU A 22 -3.87 -12.26 -36.17
N PHE A 23 -3.75 -13.46 -36.73
CA PHE A 23 -4.82 -14.11 -37.50
C PHE A 23 -6.02 -14.47 -36.63
N ILE A 24 -5.80 -15.08 -35.46
CA ILE A 24 -6.86 -15.42 -34.50
C ILE A 24 -7.60 -14.14 -34.08
N SER A 25 -6.88 -13.07 -33.74
CA SER A 25 -7.46 -11.77 -33.37
C SER A 25 -8.36 -11.20 -34.47
N LYS A 26 -7.93 -11.25 -35.74
CA LYS A 26 -8.74 -10.81 -36.90
C LYS A 26 -10.01 -11.62 -37.11
N VAL A 27 -9.98 -12.93 -36.87
CA VAL A 27 -11.16 -13.79 -36.97
C VAL A 27 -12.12 -13.50 -35.80
N VAL A 28 -11.59 -13.46 -34.58
CA VAL A 28 -12.34 -13.15 -33.37
C VAL A 28 -13.05 -11.79 -33.50
N SER A 29 -12.35 -10.74 -33.94
CA SER A 29 -12.93 -9.39 -34.08
C SER A 29 -14.04 -9.28 -35.13
N ARG A 30 -14.09 -10.20 -36.11
CA ARG A 30 -15.16 -10.24 -37.13
C ARG A 30 -16.40 -10.98 -36.67
N VAL A 31 -16.22 -12.01 -35.83
CA VAL A 31 -17.28 -12.93 -35.41
C VAL A 31 -17.90 -12.53 -34.07
N LEU A 32 -17.10 -12.01 -33.13
CA LEU A 32 -17.60 -11.44 -31.88
C LEU A 32 -18.16 -10.05 -32.13
N ARG A 33 -19.50 -9.93 -32.06
CA ARG A 33 -20.21 -8.65 -32.03
C ARG A 33 -20.87 -8.48 -30.66
N GLY A 34 -20.35 -7.54 -29.88
CA GLY A 34 -20.87 -7.19 -28.56
C GLY A 34 -19.82 -6.43 -27.74
N ALA A 35 -20.23 -5.37 -27.04
CA ALA A 35 -19.36 -4.73 -26.07
C ALA A 35 -19.32 -5.61 -24.81
N LYS A 36 -18.11 -5.85 -24.28
CA LYS A 36 -17.95 -6.51 -22.98
C LYS A 36 -18.75 -5.70 -21.94
N PRO A 37 -19.64 -6.32 -21.14
CA PRO A 37 -20.33 -5.60 -20.09
C PRO A 37 -19.28 -4.97 -19.17
N LEU A 38 -19.42 -3.67 -18.89
CA LEU A 38 -18.53 -2.97 -17.98
C LEU A 38 -18.64 -3.64 -16.61
N THR A 39 -17.54 -4.23 -16.16
CA THR A 39 -17.48 -4.82 -14.82
C THR A 39 -17.17 -3.73 -13.80
N LEU A 40 -17.52 -3.95 -12.53
CA LEU A 40 -17.15 -3.03 -11.45
C LEU A 40 -15.63 -2.83 -11.37
N SER A 41 -14.86 -3.88 -11.66
CA SER A 41 -13.40 -3.79 -11.76
C SER A 41 -12.96 -2.81 -12.86
N ASP A 42 -13.58 -2.86 -14.05
CA ASP A 42 -13.24 -1.95 -15.16
C ASP A 42 -13.54 -0.48 -14.80
N LEU A 43 -14.58 -0.21 -13.99
CA LEU A 43 -14.91 1.14 -13.51
C LEU A 43 -13.93 1.63 -12.44
N LEU A 44 -13.59 0.76 -11.49
CA LEU A 44 -12.60 1.06 -10.46
C LEU A 44 -11.24 1.35 -11.12
N ASP A 45 -10.78 0.49 -12.02
CA ASP A 45 -9.51 0.69 -12.73
C ASP A 45 -9.50 2.02 -13.49
N LYS A 46 -10.62 2.40 -14.12
CA LYS A 46 -10.71 3.67 -14.84
C LYS A 46 -10.60 4.90 -13.92
N VAL A 47 -11.05 4.79 -12.67
CA VAL A 47 -10.99 5.88 -11.68
C VAL A 47 -9.66 5.89 -10.95
N PHE A 48 -9.14 4.72 -10.57
CA PHE A 48 -7.90 4.56 -9.80
C PHE A 48 -6.63 4.64 -10.67
N LEU A 49 -6.66 4.18 -11.92
CA LEU A 49 -5.52 4.26 -12.85
C LEU A 49 -5.55 5.52 -13.74
N ASP A 50 -6.51 6.42 -13.58
CA ASP A 50 -6.45 7.69 -14.31
C ASP A 50 -5.22 8.49 -13.85
N ARG A 51 -4.42 8.96 -14.82
CA ARG A 51 -3.14 9.63 -14.55
C ARG A 51 -3.31 10.92 -13.73
N VAL A 52 -4.46 11.57 -13.80
CA VAL A 52 -4.73 12.86 -13.14
C VAL A 52 -5.55 12.66 -11.87
N LEU A 53 -6.58 11.81 -11.89
CA LEU A 53 -7.43 11.54 -10.73
C LEU A 53 -6.82 10.52 -9.76
N GLY A 54 -5.94 9.65 -10.23
CA GLY A 54 -5.29 8.62 -9.42
C GLY A 54 -4.41 9.21 -8.32
N ILE A 55 -3.67 10.29 -8.59
CA ILE A 55 -2.79 10.93 -7.58
C ILE A 55 -3.61 11.54 -6.42
N PRO A 56 -4.63 12.39 -6.65
CA PRO A 56 -5.52 12.87 -5.59
C PRO A 56 -6.18 11.78 -4.78
N ILE A 57 -6.71 10.73 -5.44
CA ILE A 57 -7.39 9.62 -4.78
C ILE A 57 -6.41 8.84 -3.90
N PHE A 58 -5.22 8.56 -4.43
CA PHE A 58 -4.16 7.89 -3.67
C PHE A 58 -3.81 8.68 -2.41
N LEU A 59 -3.61 10.00 -2.52
CA LEU A 59 -3.34 10.86 -1.37
C LEU A 59 -4.49 10.88 -0.36
N ALA A 60 -5.74 10.91 -0.82
CA ALA A 60 -6.90 10.86 0.06
C ALA A 60 -6.99 9.53 0.81
N LEU A 61 -6.76 8.40 0.14
CA LEU A 61 -6.70 7.08 0.76
C LEU A 61 -5.55 6.98 1.75
N TRP A 62 -4.38 7.50 1.41
CA TRP A 62 -3.20 7.49 2.27
C TRP A 62 -3.43 8.34 3.52
N TRP A 63 -4.03 9.52 3.36
CA TRP A 63 -4.44 10.36 4.48
C TRP A 63 -5.48 9.67 5.36
N ALA A 64 -6.48 9.02 4.77
CA ALA A 64 -7.50 8.27 5.50
C ALA A 64 -6.87 7.10 6.28
N LEU A 65 -5.92 6.39 5.68
CA LEU A 65 -5.19 5.31 6.33
C LEU A 65 -4.39 5.81 7.53
N PHE A 66 -3.66 6.92 7.40
CA PHE A 66 -2.98 7.53 8.54
C PHE A 66 -3.97 7.96 9.62
N ARG A 67 -5.05 8.64 9.24
CA ARG A 67 -6.06 9.10 10.19
C ARG A 67 -6.65 7.92 10.96
N PHE A 68 -6.95 6.84 10.27
CA PHE A 68 -7.42 5.60 10.86
C PHE A 68 -6.38 4.99 11.80
N ALA A 69 -5.14 4.82 11.35
CA ALA A 69 -4.06 4.26 12.15
C ALA A 69 -3.82 5.04 13.45
N PHE A 70 -3.72 6.37 13.38
CA PHE A 70 -3.53 7.21 14.58
C PHE A 70 -4.76 7.24 15.48
N HIS A 71 -5.97 7.30 14.92
CA HIS A 71 -7.19 7.31 15.72
C HIS A 71 -7.42 5.98 16.45
N VAL A 72 -7.09 4.86 15.79
CA VAL A 72 -7.12 3.54 16.42
C VAL A 72 -5.98 3.40 17.42
N SER A 73 -4.79 3.94 17.13
CA SER A 73 -3.63 3.88 18.03
C SER A 73 -3.80 4.75 19.29
N ALA A 74 -4.58 5.83 19.22
CA ALA A 74 -4.77 6.77 20.34
C ALA A 74 -5.18 6.08 21.65
N PRO A 75 -6.28 5.29 21.72
CA PRO A 75 -6.66 4.62 22.97
C PRO A 75 -5.61 3.61 23.47
N PHE A 76 -4.84 3.00 22.58
CA PHE A 76 -3.74 2.12 22.98
C PHE A 76 -2.55 2.91 23.54
N SER A 77 -2.24 4.06 22.96
CA SER A 77 -1.23 4.98 23.47
C SER A 77 -1.61 5.49 24.86
N ASP A 78 -2.86 5.95 25.01
CA ASP A 78 -3.37 6.47 26.28
C ASP A 78 -3.30 5.42 27.40
N LEU A 79 -3.52 4.14 27.08
CA LEU A 79 -3.41 3.04 28.04
C LEU A 79 -1.96 2.81 28.46
N ILE A 80 -1.02 2.87 27.52
CA ILE A 80 0.41 2.76 27.80
C ILE A 80 0.87 3.94 28.66
N ASP A 81 0.44 5.16 28.33
CA ASP A 81 0.77 6.37 29.08
C ASP A 81 0.25 6.30 30.52
N LEU A 82 -0.99 5.83 30.72
CA LEU A 82 -1.55 5.61 32.06
C LEU A 82 -0.74 4.57 32.86
N PHE A 83 -0.36 3.47 32.22
CA PHE A 83 0.44 2.43 32.86
C PHE A 83 1.79 2.96 33.33
N PHE A 84 2.48 3.74 32.49
CA PHE A 84 3.77 4.34 32.87
C PHE A 84 3.63 5.46 33.90
N ALA A 85 2.54 6.24 33.87
CA ALA A 85 2.25 7.23 34.91
C ALA A 85 2.11 6.56 36.29
N GLN A 86 1.35 5.45 36.37
CA GLN A 86 1.21 4.69 37.60
C GLN A 86 2.55 4.11 38.09
N LEU A 87 3.38 3.62 37.17
CA LEU A 87 4.71 3.10 37.51
C LEU A 87 5.62 4.21 38.05
N GLY A 88 5.56 5.42 37.47
CA GLY A 88 6.28 6.60 37.94
C GLY A 88 5.85 7.03 39.35
N ASP A 89 4.55 7.01 39.64
CA ASP A 89 4.03 7.33 40.98
C ASP A 89 4.50 6.32 42.03
N VAL A 90 4.51 5.03 41.71
CA VAL A 90 5.03 3.98 42.60
C VAL A 90 6.53 4.19 42.86
N ALA A 91 7.31 4.54 41.83
CA ALA A 91 8.73 4.82 41.96
C ALA A 91 8.98 6.03 42.89
N ARG A 92 8.17 7.09 42.78
CA ARG A 92 8.23 8.27 43.65
C ARG A 92 7.92 7.96 45.11
N GLN A 93 7.00 7.03 45.36
CA GLN A 93 6.62 6.64 46.72
C GLN A 93 7.64 5.70 47.39
N HIS A 94 8.37 4.89 46.63
CA HIS A 94 9.32 3.90 47.18
C HIS A 94 10.78 4.36 47.21
N ILE A 95 11.14 5.42 46.47
CA ILE A 95 12.51 5.94 46.44
C ILE A 95 12.62 7.14 47.40
N ALA A 96 13.39 6.98 48.47
CA ALA A 96 13.58 8.00 49.52
C ALA A 96 14.36 9.25 49.06
N ASN A 97 15.03 9.21 47.90
CA ASN A 97 15.84 10.31 47.38
C ASN A 97 15.14 10.95 46.18
N GLU A 98 14.59 12.16 46.37
CA GLU A 98 13.74 12.86 45.38
C GLU A 98 14.39 12.96 43.99
N ARG A 99 15.72 13.12 43.92
CA ARG A 99 16.44 13.30 42.66
C ARG A 99 16.53 12.03 41.81
N TRP A 100 16.55 10.87 42.46
CA TRP A 100 16.53 9.57 41.78
C TRP A 100 15.09 9.14 41.47
N ALA A 101 14.15 9.47 42.34
CA ALA A 101 12.73 9.28 42.12
C ALA A 101 12.25 10.05 40.87
N SER A 102 12.62 11.32 40.73
CA SER A 102 12.27 12.13 39.56
C SER A 102 12.96 11.63 38.29
N PHE A 103 14.21 11.17 38.38
CA PHE A 103 14.92 10.63 37.21
C PHE A 103 14.26 9.36 36.64
N VAL A 104 13.80 8.46 37.52
CA VAL A 104 13.13 7.21 37.10
C VAL A 104 11.69 7.48 36.65
N ALA A 105 10.94 8.31 37.38
CA ALA A 105 9.56 8.61 37.04
C ALA A 105 9.46 9.47 35.76
N ASP A 106 10.24 10.55 35.66
CA ASP A 106 10.11 11.51 34.55
C ASP A 106 11.02 11.18 33.37
N GLY A 107 12.17 10.53 33.60
CA GLY A 107 13.11 10.18 32.53
C GLY A 107 12.84 8.81 31.90
N ILE A 108 12.54 7.79 32.72
CA ILE A 108 12.37 6.41 32.23
C ILE A 108 10.90 6.09 31.97
N CYS A 109 9.98 6.49 32.86
CA CYS A 109 8.58 6.10 32.76
C CYS A 109 7.77 7.07 31.88
N ALA A 110 7.85 8.38 32.12
CA ALA A 110 7.16 9.35 31.26
C ALA A 110 7.78 9.48 29.86
N GLY A 111 9.00 8.98 29.68
CA GLY A 111 9.80 9.17 28.48
C GLY A 111 10.33 10.59 28.38
N PHE A 112 11.57 10.75 27.90
CA PHE A 112 12.03 12.06 27.45
C PHE A 112 11.22 12.45 26.22
N GLY A 113 10.28 13.39 26.39
CA GLY A 113 9.75 14.15 25.28
C GLY A 113 10.86 14.93 24.58
#